data_AF-A0ABD5DTR7-F1
#
_entry.id   AF-A0ABD5DTR7-F1
#
_cell.length_a   1.000
_cell.length_b   1.000
_cell.length_c   1.000
_cell.angle_alpha   90.00
_cell.angle_beta   90.00
_cell.angle_gamma   90.00
#
_symmetry.space_group_name_H-M   'P 1'
#
loop_
_entity.id
_entity.type
_entity.pdbx_description
1 polymer ?
#
loop_
_entity_poly.entity_id
_entity_poly.type
_entity_poly.pdbx_seq_one_letter_code
_entity_poly.pdbx_strand_id
1 'polypeptide(L)'
;MKKILAAGLLSFGLVGCATTSGLAPNVSTSGFDGSKRVSIDGHSVACDQMACPLIGAIWSSNNPNLVGLKISVINTIVSINSVDLNIDGEIIKLRENTLTDFSTGTLL
;
A
#
# COMPACT_ATOMS: atom_id res chain seq x y z
N MET A 1 -5.05 50.11 3.45
CA MET A 1 -4.55 49.04 4.35
C MET A 1 -5.45 47.80 4.47
N LYS A 2 -6.66 47.75 3.87
CA LYS A 2 -7.54 46.56 3.93
C LYS A 2 -7.16 45.43 2.94
N LYS A 3 -6.38 45.74 1.90
CA LYS A 3 -6.00 44.77 0.84
C LYS A 3 -4.83 43.84 1.24
N ILE A 4 -4.07 44.19 2.27
CA ILE A 4 -2.90 43.40 2.73
C ILE A 4 -3.35 42.27 3.67
N LEU A 5 -4.45 42.45 4.40
CA LEU A 5 -5.02 41.41 5.28
C LEU A 5 -5.61 40.23 4.50
N ALA A 6 -6.09 40.43 3.26
CA ALA A 6 -6.64 39.36 2.43
C ALA A 6 -5.55 38.44 1.84
N ALA A 7 -4.34 38.97 1.59
CA ALA A 7 -3.25 38.19 1.02
C ALA A 7 -2.61 37.21 2.03
N GLY A 8 -2.61 37.55 3.32
CA GLY A 8 -2.07 36.67 4.37
C GLY A 8 -2.97 35.48 4.72
N LEU A 9 -4.28 35.57 4.45
CA LEU A 9 -5.23 34.51 4.78
C LEU A 9 -5.23 33.37 3.73
N LEU A 10 -4.84 33.66 2.48
CA LEU A 10 -4.76 32.67 1.41
C LEU A 10 -3.55 31.72 1.54
N SER A 11 -2.48 32.16 2.21
CA SER A 11 -1.24 31.38 2.33
C SER A 11 -1.28 30.25 3.37
N PHE A 12 -2.30 30.19 4.24
CA PHE A 12 -2.42 29.14 5.26
C PHE A 12 -3.26 27.94 4.82
N GLY A 13 -3.94 28.00 3.66
CA GLY A 13 -4.82 26.92 3.20
C GLY A 13 -4.13 25.78 2.42
N LEU A 14 -2.83 25.90 2.13
CA LEU A 14 -2.12 24.96 1.24
C LEU A 14 -1.28 23.91 1.97
N VAL A 15 -1.22 23.93 3.31
CA VAL A 15 -0.77 22.77 4.10
C VAL A 15 -1.93 21.79 4.24
N GLY A 16 -2.37 21.24 3.10
CA GLY A 16 -3.16 20.02 3.11
C GLY A 16 -2.31 18.95 3.79
N CYS A 17 -2.82 18.39 4.88
CA CYS A 17 -2.20 17.28 5.56
C CYS A 17 -2.07 16.12 4.56
N ALA A 18 -0.94 16.01 3.88
CA ALA A 18 -0.51 14.73 3.34
C ALA A 18 -0.26 13.85 4.56
N THR A 19 -1.31 13.17 5.02
CA THR A 19 -1.18 12.18 6.07
C THR A 19 -0.32 11.07 5.50
N THR A 20 0.99 11.09 5.79
CA THR A 20 1.86 9.92 5.64
C THR A 20 1.53 8.97 6.79
N SER A 21 0.29 8.47 6.82
CA SER A 21 -0.10 7.41 7.73
C SER A 21 0.45 6.10 7.16
N GLY A 22 1.47 5.55 7.81
CA GLY A 22 2.10 4.31 7.39
C GLY A 22 3.53 4.18 7.92
N LEU A 23 4.03 2.95 7.89
CA LEU A 23 5.41 2.60 8.13
C LEU A 23 6.27 3.06 6.94
N ALA A 24 7.48 3.50 7.24
CA ALA A 24 8.43 3.88 6.21
C ALA A 24 8.76 2.69 5.28
N PRO A 25 9.00 2.92 3.98
CA PRO A 25 9.46 1.87 3.09
C PRO A 25 10.80 1.30 3.57
N ASN A 26 10.91 -0.03 3.55
CA ASN A 26 12.19 -0.71 3.69
C ASN A 26 12.84 -0.82 2.31
N VAL A 27 14.11 -0.42 2.22
CA VAL A 27 14.89 -0.52 0.98
C VAL A 27 16.08 -1.43 1.22
N SER A 28 16.22 -2.45 0.38
CA SER A 28 17.38 -3.34 0.35
C SER A 28 18.02 -3.34 -1.03
N THR A 29 19.31 -3.65 -1.08
CA THR A 29 20.06 -3.81 -2.33
C THR A 29 20.60 -5.23 -2.39
N SER A 30 20.36 -5.91 -3.51
CA SER A 30 20.88 -7.25 -3.77
C SER A 30 22.38 -7.20 -4.00
N GLY A 31 23.13 -8.03 -3.27
CA GLY A 31 24.58 -8.16 -3.44
C GLY A 31 25.01 -8.93 -4.70
N PHE A 32 24.07 -9.60 -5.38
CA PHE A 32 24.35 -10.41 -6.57
C PHE A 32 24.30 -9.57 -7.86
N ASP A 33 23.24 -8.78 -8.03
CA ASP A 33 22.95 -8.03 -9.25
C ASP A 33 22.82 -6.51 -9.02
N GLY A 34 23.01 -6.03 -7.78
CA GLY A 34 22.88 -4.62 -7.43
C GLY A 34 21.44 -4.10 -7.46
N SER A 35 20.44 -4.96 -7.67
CA SER A 35 19.05 -4.55 -7.77
C SER A 35 18.52 -4.02 -6.45
N LYS A 36 17.76 -2.92 -6.50
CA LYS A 36 17.05 -2.40 -5.34
C LYS A 36 15.71 -3.09 -5.21
N ARG A 37 15.36 -3.46 -3.99
CA ARG A 37 14.03 -3.95 -3.62
C ARG A 37 13.47 -3.00 -2.58
N VAL A 38 12.24 -2.56 -2.80
CA VAL A 38 11.52 -1.73 -1.84
C VAL A 38 10.28 -2.50 -1.40
N SER A 39 10.05 -2.53 -0.09
CA SER A 39 8.85 -3.12 0.51
C SER A 39 8.22 -2.15 1.49
N ILE A 40 6.91 -2.03 1.41
CA ILE A 40 6.07 -1.30 2.36
C ILE A 40 5.19 -2.33 3.05
N ASP A 41 5.28 -2.40 4.38
CA ASP A 41 4.42 -3.25 5.19
C ASP A 41 2.95 -2.83 5.09
N GLY A 42 2.04 -3.77 5.36
CA GLY A 42 0.61 -3.53 5.18
C GLY A 42 0.05 -2.46 6.11
N HIS A 43 -0.69 -1.50 5.55
CA HIS A 43 -1.46 -0.51 6.31
C HIS A 43 -2.94 -0.78 6.20
N SER A 44 -3.66 -0.53 7.29
CA SER A 44 -5.11 -0.65 7.32
C SER A 44 -5.73 0.31 6.32
N VAL A 45 -6.65 -0.21 5.52
CA VAL A 45 -7.48 0.61 4.64
C VAL A 45 -8.76 1.03 5.36
N ALA A 46 -9.40 2.08 4.85
CA ALA A 46 -10.75 2.43 5.28
C ALA A 46 -11.70 1.27 4.95
N CYS A 47 -12.37 0.74 5.97
CA CYS A 47 -13.36 -0.32 5.81
C CYS A 47 -14.47 -0.17 6.87
N ASP A 48 -15.61 -0.81 6.65
CA ASP A 48 -16.77 -0.80 7.55
C ASP A 48 -16.86 -2.03 8.47
N GLN A 49 -15.87 -2.94 8.38
CA GLN A 49 -15.80 -4.18 9.14
C GLN A 49 -14.78 -4.08 10.28
N MET A 50 -14.95 -4.91 11.32
CA MET A 50 -13.98 -5.01 12.42
C MET A 50 -12.61 -5.54 11.95
N ALA A 51 -12.60 -6.43 10.95
CA ALA A 51 -11.39 -6.99 10.38
C ALA A 51 -11.11 -6.35 9.01
N CYS A 52 -10.43 -5.19 9.02
CA CYS A 52 -10.01 -4.53 7.78
C CYS A 52 -8.80 -5.24 7.14
N PRO A 53 -8.75 -5.32 5.81
CA PRO A 53 -7.54 -5.72 5.13
C PRO A 53 -6.43 -4.69 5.34
N LEU A 54 -5.21 -5.19 5.37
CA LEU A 54 -3.98 -4.43 5.27
C LEU A 54 -3.47 -4.54 3.83
N ILE A 55 -3.04 -3.43 3.25
CA ILE A 55 -2.43 -3.40 1.92
C ILE A 55 -0.99 -2.90 2.06
N GLY A 56 -0.05 -3.72 1.62
CA GLY A 56 1.36 -3.38 1.46
C GLY A 56 1.79 -3.51 0.00
N ALA A 57 3.00 -3.10 -0.31
CA ALA A 57 3.53 -3.12 -1.68
C ALA A 57 4.99 -3.57 -1.72
N ILE A 58 5.38 -4.23 -2.80
CA ILE A 58 6.76 -4.60 -3.10
C ILE A 58 7.08 -4.32 -4.55
N TRP A 59 8.26 -3.78 -4.83
CA TRP A 59 8.76 -3.64 -6.19
C TRP A 59 10.28 -3.75 -6.24
N SER A 60 10.80 -3.94 -7.45
CA SER A 60 12.23 -4.07 -7.68
C SER A 60 12.68 -3.26 -8.89
N SER A 61 13.89 -2.71 -8.82
CA SER A 61 14.51 -2.01 -9.96
C SER A 61 14.73 -2.92 -11.17
N ASN A 62 14.76 -4.24 -11.00
CA ASN A 62 14.88 -5.18 -12.13
C ASN A 62 13.59 -5.28 -12.95
N ASN A 63 12.44 -4.98 -12.35
CA ASN A 63 11.13 -5.01 -13.00
C ASN A 63 10.39 -3.70 -12.65
N PRO A 64 10.85 -2.55 -13.19
CA PRO A 64 10.38 -1.23 -12.73
C PRO A 64 8.90 -0.97 -13.05
N ASN A 65 8.32 -1.71 -13.99
CA ASN A 65 6.93 -1.60 -14.41
C ASN A 65 6.01 -2.59 -13.69
N LEU A 66 6.51 -3.34 -12.71
CA LEU A 66 5.74 -4.33 -11.95
C LEU A 66 5.76 -3.99 -10.46
N VAL A 67 4.57 -3.91 -9.87
CA VAL A 67 4.38 -3.81 -8.43
C VAL A 67 3.61 -5.02 -7.93
N GLY A 68 4.10 -5.66 -6.88
CA GLY A 68 3.37 -6.67 -6.13
C GLY A 68 2.59 -6.02 -4.99
N LEU A 69 1.34 -6.44 -4.79
CA LEU A 69 0.55 -6.03 -3.65
C LEU A 69 0.46 -7.17 -2.64
N LYS A 70 0.70 -6.84 -1.37
CA LYS A 70 0.54 -7.78 -0.25
C LYS A 70 -0.76 -7.45 0.46
N ILE A 71 -1.71 -8.37 0.44
CA ILE A 71 -3.01 -8.19 1.08
C ILE A 71 -3.14 -9.22 2.19
N SER A 72 -3.46 -8.75 3.39
CA SER A 72 -3.63 -9.62 4.57
C SER A 72 -4.75 -9.09 5.46
N VAL A 73 -5.43 -9.96 6.20
CA VAL A 73 -6.39 -9.53 7.23
C VAL A 73 -5.84 -9.91 8.58
N ILE A 74 -5.82 -8.95 9.51
CA ILE A 74 -5.30 -9.17 10.87
C ILE A 74 -6.33 -9.87 11.75
N ASN A 75 -5.84 -10.69 12.67
CA ASN A 75 -6.62 -11.38 13.71
C ASN A 75 -7.67 -12.38 13.19
N THR A 76 -7.61 -12.76 11.92
CA THR A 76 -8.48 -13.81 11.36
C THR A 76 -7.84 -14.46 10.15
N ILE A 77 -8.31 -15.66 9.81
CA ILE A 77 -7.94 -16.37 8.59
C ILE A 77 -9.09 -16.21 7.61
N VAL A 78 -8.84 -15.55 6.48
CA VAL A 78 -9.81 -15.38 5.40
C VAL A 78 -9.20 -15.81 4.08
N SER A 79 -10.00 -16.41 3.20
CA SER A 79 -9.57 -16.65 1.82
C SER A 79 -9.75 -15.37 1.01
N ILE A 80 -8.69 -14.95 0.32
CA ILE A 80 -8.72 -13.81 -0.59
C ILE A 80 -8.72 -14.37 -2.02
N ASN A 81 -9.91 -14.54 -2.60
CA ASN A 81 -10.04 -15.19 -3.91
C ASN A 81 -9.88 -14.20 -5.09
N SER A 82 -10.12 -12.91 -4.84
CA SER A 82 -10.09 -11.88 -5.86
C SER A 82 -9.93 -10.49 -5.25
N VAL A 83 -9.36 -9.58 -6.03
CA VAL A 83 -9.20 -8.17 -5.68
C VAL A 83 -9.52 -7.34 -6.91
N ASP A 84 -10.46 -6.41 -6.79
CA ASP A 84 -10.73 -5.42 -7.82
C ASP A 84 -10.10 -4.09 -7.36
N LEU A 85 -9.09 -3.61 -8.09
CA LEU A 85 -8.36 -2.38 -7.81
C LEU A 85 -8.86 -1.28 -8.72
N ASN A 86 -9.26 -0.16 -8.15
CA ASN A 86 -9.60 1.04 -8.92
C ASN A 86 -8.43 2.03 -8.84
N ILE A 87 -7.77 2.26 -9.97
CA ILE A 87 -6.69 3.25 -10.11
C ILE A 87 -7.16 4.27 -11.15
N ASP A 88 -7.36 5.51 -10.73
CA ASP A 88 -7.78 6.62 -11.60
C ASP A 88 -9.03 6.34 -12.45
N GLY A 89 -9.96 5.52 -11.92
CA GLY A 89 -11.20 5.14 -12.59
C GLY A 89 -11.10 3.85 -13.41
N GLU A 90 -9.90 3.30 -13.60
CA GLU A 90 -9.69 2.00 -14.24
C GLU A 90 -9.77 0.88 -13.20
N ILE A 91 -10.64 -0.11 -13.46
CA ILE A 91 -10.79 -1.29 -12.60
C ILE A 91 -9.91 -2.43 -13.10
N ILE A 92 -8.82 -2.68 -12.39
CA ILE A 92 -7.91 -3.80 -12.59
C ILE A 92 -8.41 -4.98 -11.75
N LYS A 93 -8.68 -6.11 -12.40
CA LYS A 93 -9.24 -7.31 -11.76
C LYS A 93 -8.14 -8.34 -11.53
N LEU A 94 -7.68 -8.44 -10.28
CA LEU A 94 -6.75 -9.48 -9.87
C LEU A 94 -7.56 -10.71 -9.43
N ARG A 95 -7.32 -11.82 -10.12
CA ARG A 95 -7.99 -13.09 -9.86
C ARG A 95 -6.92 -14.12 -9.60
N GLU A 96 -6.98 -14.75 -8.43
CA GLU A 96 -6.19 -15.92 -8.19
C GLU A 96 -6.92 -17.14 -8.74
N ASN A 97 -6.21 -17.92 -9.55
CA ASN A 97 -6.74 -19.15 -10.13
C ASN A 97 -6.45 -20.36 -9.23
N THR A 98 -5.73 -20.13 -8.12
CA THR A 98 -5.32 -21.13 -7.14
C THR A 98 -5.85 -20.77 -5.75
N LEU A 99 -6.13 -21.78 -4.93
CA LEU A 99 -6.60 -21.59 -3.55
C LEU A 99 -5.52 -20.88 -2.72
N THR A 100 -5.95 -20.00 -1.81
CA THR A 100 -5.08 -19.41 -0.77
C THR A 100 -4.39 -20.56 -0.02
N ASP A 101 -3.07 -20.72 -0.19
CA ASP A 101 -2.30 -21.75 0.51
C ASP A 101 -2.11 -21.33 1.97
N PHE A 102 -2.88 -21.96 2.87
CA PHE A 102 -2.66 -21.86 4.31
C PHE A 102 -1.61 -22.89 4.75
N SER A 103 -0.45 -22.87 4.11
CA SER A 103 0.76 -23.48 4.66
C SER A 103 1.13 -22.69 5.91
N THR A 104 0.56 -23.10 7.04
CA THR A 104 1.17 -22.86 8.36
C THR A 104 2.50 -23.59 8.34
N GLY A 105 3.52 -22.93 7.79
CA GLY A 105 4.90 -23.37 7.92
C GLY A 105 5.20 -23.47 9.41
N THR A 106 5.15 -24.69 9.92
CA THR A 106 5.89 -25.08 11.11
C THR A 106 7.33 -24.67 10.84
N LEU A 107 7.75 -23.55 11.45
CA LEU A 107 9.17 -23.35 11.71
C LEU A 107 9.52 -24.39 12.76
N LEU A 108 10.00 -25.54 12.28
CA LEU A 108 11.00 -26.48 12.83
C LEU A 108 10.89 -27.83 12.09
#